data_AF-A0A8H6DTV4-F1
#
_entry.id   AF-A0A8H6DTV4-F1
#
_cell.length_a   1.000
_cell.length_b   1.000
_cell.length_c   1.000
_cell.angle_alpha   90.00
_cell.angle_beta   90.00
_cell.angle_gamma   90.00
#
_symmetry.space_group_name_H-M   'P 1'
#
loop_
_entity.id
_entity.type
_entity.pdbx_description
1 polymer ?
#
loop_
_entity_poly.entity_id
_entity_poly.type
_entity_poly.pdbx_seq_one_letter_code
_entity_poly.pdbx_strand_id
1 'polypeptide(L)'
;MFNRWGIQKETSMALPWDTEEICNGSSISRDSKGLRVLNGDFIVAQNSTTTLEMLEAWRDCTTETRYKGCANWKTKWSHEQRAFSEYVRYDFNKTPETIVGIPCDDAMGFPGFREYRLNHSTWDEDISDCNGNMIRHYTNGKTHAREAGGASAMQILSAVLQQQLLGHKRVLWYSEPWLNPPPPKILQPAVEEDEEEPPKLSSLLVEE
;
A
#
# COMPACT_ATOMS: atom_id res chain seq x y z
N MET A 1 6.96 0.23 -4.90
CA MET A 1 5.71 0.85 -4.38
C MET A 1 5.47 2.22 -5.01
N PHE A 2 6.36 3.20 -4.85
CA PHE A 2 6.15 4.57 -5.35
C PHE A 2 5.98 4.70 -6.88
N ASN A 3 6.74 3.94 -7.67
CA ASN A 3 6.55 3.90 -9.14
C ASN A 3 5.17 3.39 -9.55
N ARG A 4 4.58 2.44 -8.81
CA ARG A 4 3.23 1.90 -9.10
C ARG A 4 2.17 2.99 -8.95
N TRP A 5 2.36 3.90 -8.02
CA TRP A 5 1.44 5.01 -7.76
C TRP A 5 1.74 6.24 -8.61
N GLY A 6 2.75 6.20 -9.48
CA GLY A 6 3.12 7.35 -10.31
C GLY A 6 3.70 8.52 -9.51
N ILE A 7 4.30 8.26 -8.35
CA ILE A 7 4.98 9.29 -7.54
C ILE A 7 6.30 9.65 -8.24
N GLN A 8 6.45 10.92 -8.58
CA GLN A 8 7.61 11.47 -9.29
C GLN A 8 8.43 12.38 -8.37
N LYS A 9 9.53 12.93 -8.89
CA LYS A 9 10.45 13.78 -8.12
C LYS A 9 9.81 15.13 -7.75
N GLU A 10 8.82 15.57 -8.50
CA GLU A 10 8.05 16.79 -8.33
C GLU A 10 6.75 16.58 -7.55
N THR A 11 6.38 15.32 -7.28
CA THR A 11 5.19 15.00 -6.49
C THR A 11 5.42 15.44 -5.05
N SER A 12 4.60 16.40 -4.61
CA SER A 12 4.67 16.92 -3.24
C SER A 12 3.98 15.96 -2.27
N MET A 13 2.77 15.49 -2.61
CA MET A 13 2.03 14.55 -1.77
C MET A 13 1.32 13.50 -2.62
N ALA A 14 1.21 12.29 -2.08
CA ALA A 14 0.35 11.24 -2.59
C ALA A 14 -0.52 10.69 -1.46
N LEU A 15 -1.83 10.68 -1.71
CA LEU A 15 -2.85 10.27 -0.76
C LEU A 15 -3.82 9.30 -1.45
N PRO A 16 -4.37 8.29 -0.77
CA PRO A 16 -5.38 7.41 -1.36
C PRO A 16 -6.63 8.17 -1.77
N TRP A 17 -7.23 7.80 -2.90
CA TRP A 17 -8.63 8.12 -3.13
C TRP A 17 -9.46 7.41 -2.06
N ASP A 18 -10.40 8.14 -1.47
CA ASP A 18 -11.34 7.56 -0.52
C ASP A 18 -12.26 6.54 -1.19
N THR A 19 -13.01 5.80 -0.39
CA THR A 19 -14.09 4.95 -0.90
C THR A 19 -15.19 5.84 -1.49
N GLU A 20 -15.65 5.52 -2.71
CA GLU A 20 -16.86 6.17 -3.23
C GLU A 20 -18.05 5.58 -2.52
N GLU A 21 -18.76 6.40 -1.77
CA GLU A 21 -19.98 6.04 -1.09
C GLU A 21 -21.13 6.80 -1.74
N ILE A 22 -22.10 6.05 -2.23
CA ILE A 22 -23.35 6.55 -2.77
C ILE A 22 -24.42 6.29 -1.72
N CYS A 23 -25.03 7.35 -1.20
CA CYS A 23 -26.15 7.27 -0.27
C CYS A 23 -27.38 7.92 -0.89
N ASN A 24 -28.52 7.22 -0.95
CA ASN A 24 -29.76 7.74 -1.52
C ASN A 24 -29.58 8.29 -2.95
N GLY A 25 -28.81 7.57 -3.78
CA GLY A 25 -28.53 7.94 -5.18
C GLY A 25 -27.55 9.10 -5.38
N SER A 26 -26.94 9.63 -4.31
CA SER A 26 -25.96 10.72 -4.39
C SER A 26 -24.63 10.35 -3.74
N SER A 27 -23.52 10.73 -4.38
CA SER A 27 -22.19 10.52 -3.81
C SER A 27 -21.91 11.46 -2.64
N ILE A 28 -21.53 10.90 -1.49
CA ILE A 28 -21.08 11.67 -0.32
C ILE A 28 -19.54 11.81 -0.29
N SER A 29 -18.83 11.03 -1.11
CA SER A 29 -17.37 11.01 -1.19
C SER A 29 -16.78 11.99 -2.20
N ARG A 30 -17.59 12.91 -2.73
CA ARG A 30 -17.15 13.97 -3.65
C ARG A 30 -17.22 15.33 -3.01
N ASP A 31 -16.22 16.15 -3.25
CA ASP A 31 -16.19 17.55 -2.81
C ASP A 31 -17.13 18.46 -3.62
N SER A 32 -17.18 19.76 -3.30
CA SER A 32 -18.10 20.69 -3.97
C SER A 32 -17.82 20.89 -5.47
N LYS A 33 -16.64 20.47 -5.96
CA LYS A 33 -16.25 20.54 -7.36
C LYS A 33 -16.43 19.20 -8.07
N GLY A 34 -17.04 18.23 -7.39
CA GLY A 34 -17.40 16.93 -7.95
C GLY A 34 -16.26 15.93 -8.03
N LEU A 35 -15.07 16.24 -7.50
CA LEU A 35 -13.97 15.30 -7.46
C LEU A 35 -14.05 14.46 -6.19
N ARG A 36 -13.71 13.18 -6.32
CA ARG A 36 -13.58 12.29 -5.16
C ARG A 36 -12.60 12.90 -4.16
N VAL A 37 -12.87 12.71 -2.87
CA VAL A 37 -11.97 13.16 -1.81
C VAL A 37 -10.78 12.22 -1.68
N LEU A 38 -9.64 12.77 -1.31
CA LEU A 38 -8.44 12.02 -0.94
C LEU A 38 -8.51 11.72 0.56
N ASN A 39 -8.21 10.49 0.96
CA ASN A 39 -8.14 10.06 2.36
C ASN A 39 -6.88 10.57 3.07
N GLY A 40 -7.03 11.02 4.32
CA GLY A 40 -5.97 11.64 5.11
C GLY A 40 -5.20 10.70 6.05
N ASP A 41 -5.56 9.41 6.13
CA ASP A 41 -5.01 8.48 7.11
C ASP A 41 -3.67 7.86 6.66
N PHE A 42 -3.43 7.80 5.35
CA PHE A 42 -2.13 7.44 4.78
C PHE A 42 -1.66 8.52 3.81
N ILE A 43 -0.44 9.01 4.03
CA ILE A 43 0.12 10.12 3.26
C ILE A 43 1.58 9.80 2.95
N VAL A 44 1.94 9.85 1.67
CA VAL A 44 3.33 9.93 1.24
C VAL A 44 3.63 11.39 0.91
N ALA A 45 4.53 12.02 1.64
CA ALA A 45 4.88 13.42 1.47
C ALA A 45 6.37 13.55 1.14
N GLN A 46 6.69 14.31 0.10
CA GLN A 46 8.07 14.59 -0.26
C GLN A 46 8.59 15.80 0.52
N ASN A 47 9.83 15.74 0.99
CA ASN A 47 10.44 16.87 1.69
C ASN A 47 10.81 17.98 0.70
N SER A 48 9.88 18.90 0.45
CA SER A 48 10.04 20.06 -0.43
C SER A 48 9.36 21.29 0.16
N THR A 49 9.76 22.48 -0.29
CA THR A 49 9.11 23.74 0.13
C THR A 49 7.61 23.72 -0.16
N THR A 50 7.21 23.22 -1.33
CA THR A 50 5.79 23.13 -1.72
C THR A 50 5.01 22.21 -0.79
N THR A 51 5.57 21.07 -0.40
CA THR A 51 4.92 20.18 0.56
C THR A 51 4.75 20.82 1.93
N LEU A 52 5.77 21.52 2.43
CA LEU A 52 5.70 22.20 3.73
C LEU A 52 4.65 23.31 3.72
N GLU A 53 4.62 24.14 2.68
CA GLU A 53 3.58 25.16 2.48
C GLU A 53 2.17 24.55 2.39
N MET A 54 2.04 23.38 1.75
CA MET A 54 0.77 22.66 1.65
C MET A 54 0.31 22.14 3.02
N LEU A 55 1.21 21.57 3.82
CA LEU A 55 0.92 21.10 5.17
C LEU A 55 0.57 22.26 6.12
N GLU A 56 1.22 23.41 5.99
CA GLU A 56 0.87 24.62 6.75
C GLU A 56 -0.52 25.14 6.35
N ALA A 57 -0.81 25.23 5.06
CA ALA A 57 -2.12 25.63 4.57
C ALA A 57 -3.23 24.66 5.04
N TRP A 58 -2.92 23.36 5.11
CA TRP A 58 -3.85 22.35 5.61
C TRP A 58 -4.09 22.49 7.10
N ARG A 59 -3.02 22.59 7.92
CA ARG A 59 -3.08 22.88 9.36
C ARG A 59 -3.94 24.10 9.65
N ASP A 60 -3.69 25.19 8.93
CA ASP A 60 -4.30 26.49 9.18
C ASP A 60 -5.66 26.66 8.48
N CYS A 61 -6.12 25.67 7.70
CA CYS A 61 -7.35 25.78 6.91
C CYS A 61 -8.53 26.24 7.77
N THR A 62 -8.65 25.67 8.96
CA THR A 62 -9.76 25.93 9.87
C THR A 62 -9.66 27.25 10.66
N THR A 63 -8.56 28.00 10.49
CA THR A 63 -8.43 29.39 10.97
C THR A 63 -9.14 30.39 10.05
N GLU A 64 -9.47 29.97 8.83
CA GLU A 64 -10.11 30.78 7.78
C GLU A 64 -9.34 32.04 7.37
N THR A 65 -8.06 32.12 7.72
CA THR A 65 -7.15 33.19 7.25
C THR A 65 -6.95 33.11 5.74
N ARG A 66 -6.82 31.89 5.21
CA ARG A 66 -6.67 31.60 3.77
C ARG A 66 -7.95 31.10 3.11
N TYR A 67 -8.69 30.20 3.78
CA TYR A 67 -9.85 29.51 3.21
C TYR A 67 -11.14 29.81 3.99
N LYS A 68 -11.93 30.77 3.50
CA LYS A 68 -13.24 31.08 4.09
C LYS A 68 -14.17 29.86 4.02
N GLY A 69 -14.82 29.53 5.13
CA GLY A 69 -15.74 28.39 5.25
C GLY A 69 -15.07 27.07 5.65
N CYS A 70 -13.74 26.99 5.67
CA CYS A 70 -13.05 25.75 6.03
C CYS A 70 -13.21 25.38 7.51
N ALA A 71 -13.54 26.33 8.40
CA ALA A 71 -13.78 26.01 9.81
C ALA A 71 -14.96 25.05 10.04
N ASN A 72 -15.89 24.92 9.07
CA ASN A 72 -16.99 23.97 9.15
C ASN A 72 -16.51 22.52 9.29
N TRP A 73 -15.34 22.18 8.75
CA TRP A 73 -14.76 20.83 8.86
C TRP A 73 -14.19 20.52 10.26
N LYS A 74 -14.17 21.48 11.19
CA LYS A 74 -13.89 21.17 12.61
C LYS A 74 -14.93 20.24 13.21
N THR A 75 -16.19 20.34 12.77
CA THR A 75 -17.32 19.61 13.36
C THR A 75 -18.06 18.75 12.35
N LYS A 76 -17.93 19.03 11.05
CA LYS A 76 -18.52 18.20 10.00
C LYS A 76 -17.56 17.10 9.58
N TRP A 77 -18.09 15.89 9.52
CA TRP A 77 -17.43 14.79 8.82
C TRP A 77 -17.25 15.13 7.33
N SER A 78 -16.15 14.78 6.66
CA SER A 78 -14.99 13.97 7.11
C SER A 78 -13.77 14.79 7.54
N HIS A 79 -13.97 15.94 8.20
CA HIS A 79 -12.91 16.70 8.87
C HIS A 79 -11.71 17.10 7.97
N GLU A 80 -10.48 16.83 8.41
CA GLU A 80 -9.24 17.25 7.75
C GLU A 80 -9.12 16.67 6.34
N GLN A 81 -9.56 15.43 6.14
CA GLN A 81 -9.63 14.78 4.84
C GLN A 81 -10.44 15.62 3.84
N ARG A 82 -11.63 16.05 4.28
CA ARG A 82 -12.52 16.88 3.47
C ARG A 82 -11.97 18.29 3.31
N ALA A 83 -11.36 18.86 4.33
CA ALA A 83 -10.72 20.17 4.25
C ALA A 83 -9.60 20.21 3.21
N PHE A 84 -8.75 19.17 3.15
CA PHE A 84 -7.71 19.05 2.14
C PHE A 84 -8.29 19.02 0.74
N SER A 85 -9.27 18.14 0.53
CA SER A 85 -9.89 17.91 -0.76
C SER A 85 -10.73 19.10 -1.22
N GLU A 86 -11.43 19.78 -0.31
CA GLU A 86 -12.32 20.88 -0.67
C GLU A 86 -11.55 22.17 -0.99
N TYR A 87 -10.47 22.44 -0.24
CA TYR A 87 -9.73 23.70 -0.27
C TYR A 87 -8.28 23.51 -0.72
N VAL A 88 -7.47 22.82 0.10
CA VAL A 88 -6.01 22.84 -0.02
C VAL A 88 -5.54 22.32 -1.37
N ARG A 89 -6.09 21.20 -1.87
CA ARG A 89 -5.60 20.60 -3.11
C ARG A 89 -5.64 21.58 -4.30
N TYR A 90 -6.62 22.47 -4.35
CA TYR A 90 -6.81 23.35 -5.50
C TYR A 90 -5.81 24.50 -5.56
N ASP A 91 -5.25 24.88 -4.42
CA ASP A 91 -4.23 25.92 -4.36
C ASP A 91 -2.85 25.41 -4.78
N PHE A 92 -2.60 24.11 -4.59
CA PHE A 92 -1.28 23.52 -4.78
C PHE A 92 -1.19 22.58 -5.98
N ASN A 93 -2.30 22.05 -6.49
CA ASN A 93 -2.32 21.15 -7.64
C ASN A 93 -2.13 21.91 -8.97
N LYS A 94 -0.99 22.61 -9.10
CA LYS A 94 -0.62 23.40 -10.28
C LYS A 94 -0.37 22.51 -11.50
N THR A 95 0.11 21.29 -11.28
CA THR A 95 0.20 20.24 -12.29
C THR A 95 -0.48 18.97 -11.76
N PRO A 96 -1.00 18.07 -12.62
CA PRO A 96 -1.61 16.81 -12.20
C PRO A 96 -0.70 15.92 -11.34
N GLU A 97 0.62 16.13 -11.40
CA GLU A 97 1.63 15.34 -10.71
C GLU A 97 2.01 15.89 -9.32
N THR A 98 1.54 17.10 -8.97
CA THR A 98 1.88 17.72 -7.68
C THR A 98 1.21 16.98 -6.52
N ILE A 99 -0.07 16.63 -6.68
CA ILE A 99 -0.84 15.82 -5.74
C ILE A 99 -1.35 14.60 -6.47
N VAL A 100 -0.84 13.43 -6.09
CA VAL A 100 -1.14 12.17 -6.77
C VAL A 100 -2.13 11.33 -5.95
N GLY A 101 -3.19 10.87 -6.58
CA GLY A 101 -4.15 9.97 -5.97
C GLY A 101 -3.68 8.51 -6.03
N ILE A 102 -3.46 7.89 -4.88
CA ILE A 102 -3.19 6.45 -4.79
C ILE A 102 -4.52 5.70 -5.02
N PRO A 103 -4.56 4.65 -5.85
CA PRO A 103 -5.77 3.85 -6.02
C PRO A 103 -6.33 3.38 -4.68
N CYS A 104 -7.64 3.53 -4.45
CA CYS A 104 -8.24 3.14 -3.17
C CYS A 104 -7.97 1.66 -2.86
N ASP A 105 -7.99 0.79 -3.86
CA ASP A 105 -7.78 -0.65 -3.68
C ASP A 105 -6.36 -0.99 -3.19
N ASP A 106 -5.39 -0.09 -3.35
CA ASP A 106 -4.05 -0.27 -2.81
C ASP A 106 -3.96 0.16 -1.34
N ALA A 107 -4.70 1.19 -0.91
CA ALA A 107 -4.43 1.88 0.35
C ALA A 107 -5.65 2.33 1.17
N MET A 108 -6.85 1.85 0.82
CA MET A 108 -8.10 2.06 1.54
C MET A 108 -8.85 0.75 1.72
N GLY A 109 -9.62 0.68 2.80
CA GLY A 109 -10.38 -0.52 3.16
C GLY A 109 -9.47 -1.70 3.53
N PHE A 110 -10.06 -2.88 3.48
CA PHE A 110 -9.42 -4.14 3.85
C PHE A 110 -10.07 -5.28 3.06
N PRO A 111 -9.49 -6.48 3.01
CA PRO A 111 -10.09 -7.59 2.26
C PRO A 111 -11.52 -7.88 2.74
N GLY A 112 -12.50 -7.76 1.84
CA GLY A 112 -13.92 -7.90 2.17
C GLY A 112 -14.59 -6.63 2.72
N PHE A 113 -13.95 -5.46 2.60
CA PHE A 113 -14.46 -4.19 3.10
C PHE A 113 -15.83 -3.82 2.53
N ARG A 114 -16.05 -3.98 1.22
CA ARG A 114 -17.34 -3.67 0.59
C ARG A 114 -18.45 -4.53 1.18
N GLU A 115 -18.26 -5.83 1.24
CA GLU A 115 -19.23 -6.75 1.85
C GLU A 115 -19.49 -6.39 3.32
N TYR A 116 -18.44 -6.13 4.10
CA TYR A 116 -18.57 -5.69 5.47
C TYR A 116 -19.41 -4.40 5.58
N ARG A 117 -19.15 -3.39 4.76
CA ARG A 117 -19.89 -2.12 4.77
C ARG A 117 -21.35 -2.30 4.37
N LEU A 118 -21.62 -3.08 3.32
CA LEU A 118 -22.99 -3.35 2.86
C LEU A 118 -23.80 -4.14 3.91
N ASN A 119 -23.18 -5.11 4.59
CA ASN A 119 -23.84 -5.88 5.64
C ASN A 119 -24.10 -5.09 6.93
N HIS A 120 -23.39 -3.99 7.14
CA HIS A 120 -23.53 -3.11 8.32
C HIS A 120 -24.16 -1.76 7.97
N SER A 121 -24.74 -1.63 6.78
CA SER A 121 -25.48 -0.44 6.37
C SER A 121 -26.98 -0.63 6.50
N THR A 122 -27.67 0.43 6.90
CA THR A 122 -29.14 0.48 6.99
C THR A 122 -29.79 1.21 5.81
N TRP A 123 -28.99 1.74 4.89
CA TRP A 123 -29.43 2.61 3.80
C TRP A 123 -29.20 1.96 2.44
N ASP A 124 -29.84 2.49 1.40
CA ASP A 124 -29.53 2.16 0.00
C ASP A 124 -28.16 2.77 -0.35
N GLU A 125 -27.13 2.04 0.09
CA GLU A 125 -25.72 2.39 -0.01
C GLU A 125 -25.04 1.49 -1.04
N ASP A 126 -24.32 2.09 -1.99
CA ASP A 126 -23.28 1.41 -2.74
C ASP A 126 -21.93 2.01 -2.37
N ILE A 127 -20.92 1.16 -2.31
CA ILE A 127 -19.56 1.54 -1.95
C ILE A 127 -18.56 0.88 -2.89
N SER A 128 -17.54 1.65 -3.29
CA SER A 128 -16.45 1.10 -4.10
C SER A 128 -15.71 -0.02 -3.38
N ASP A 129 -15.35 -1.07 -4.12
CA ASP A 129 -14.59 -2.19 -3.60
C ASP A 129 -13.09 -1.85 -3.48
N CYS A 130 -12.66 -1.47 -2.28
CA CYS A 130 -11.28 -1.14 -1.97
C CYS A 130 -10.76 -2.12 -0.90
N ASN A 131 -9.79 -2.97 -1.27
CA ASN A 131 -9.36 -4.10 -0.44
C ASN A 131 -8.08 -3.84 0.36
N GLY A 132 -7.43 -2.69 0.19
CA GLY A 132 -6.20 -2.35 0.92
C GLY A 132 -5.06 -3.33 0.63
N ASN A 133 -4.81 -3.62 -0.65
CA ASN A 133 -3.86 -4.64 -1.10
C ASN A 133 -2.41 -4.37 -0.67
N MET A 134 -2.03 -3.09 -0.50
CA MET A 134 -0.73 -2.70 0.03
C MET A 134 -0.84 -2.22 1.48
N ILE A 135 -1.80 -1.35 1.76
CA ILE A 135 -2.06 -0.77 3.07
C ILE A 135 -3.53 -1.00 3.40
N ARG A 136 -3.77 -1.66 4.53
CA ARG A 136 -5.12 -1.94 5.01
C ARG A 136 -5.55 -0.86 6.00
N HIS A 137 -6.70 -0.26 5.72
CA HIS A 137 -7.30 0.78 6.52
C HIS A 137 -8.63 0.28 7.11
N TYR A 138 -8.65 0.10 8.44
CA TYR A 138 -9.77 -0.47 9.19
C TYR A 138 -10.66 0.61 9.85
N THR A 139 -11.15 1.58 9.08
CA THR A 139 -11.94 2.73 9.59
C THR A 139 -13.20 2.29 10.34
N ASN A 140 -14.00 1.42 9.71
CA ASN A 140 -15.25 0.86 10.27
C ASN A 140 -15.07 -0.53 10.90
N GLY A 141 -13.92 -1.18 10.69
CA GLY A 141 -13.59 -2.54 11.12
C GLY A 141 -12.52 -2.58 12.19
N LYS A 142 -12.52 -1.63 13.14
CA LYS A 142 -11.42 -1.40 14.08
C LYS A 142 -11.01 -2.64 14.88
N THR A 143 -11.95 -3.55 15.15
CA THR A 143 -11.70 -4.82 15.84
C THR A 143 -10.78 -5.75 15.05
N HIS A 144 -10.90 -5.77 13.71
CA HIS A 144 -10.09 -6.61 12.82
C HIS A 144 -8.66 -6.12 12.67
N ALA A 145 -8.38 -4.86 12.99
CA ALA A 145 -7.03 -4.30 12.88
C ALA A 145 -6.01 -5.08 13.74
N ARG A 146 -6.42 -5.53 14.93
CA ARG A 146 -5.55 -6.32 15.82
C ARG A 146 -5.18 -7.67 15.19
N GLU A 147 -6.16 -8.38 14.67
CA GLU A 147 -5.97 -9.69 14.05
C GLU A 147 -5.12 -9.57 12.78
N ALA A 148 -5.41 -8.56 11.95
CA ALA A 148 -4.65 -8.25 10.76
C ALA A 148 -3.20 -7.90 11.08
N GLY A 149 -2.96 -7.10 12.12
CA GLY A 149 -1.62 -6.78 12.59
C GLY A 149 -0.83 -8.02 13.02
N GLY A 150 -1.47 -8.94 13.75
CA GLY A 150 -0.88 -10.23 14.12
C GLY A 150 -0.50 -11.07 12.90
N ALA A 151 -1.40 -11.18 11.92
CA ALA A 151 -1.14 -11.92 10.69
C ALA A 151 0.02 -11.32 9.88
N SER A 152 0.10 -10.00 9.75
CA SER A 152 1.20 -9.31 9.04
C SER A 152 2.56 -9.56 9.71
N ALA A 153 2.63 -9.51 11.04
CA ALA A 153 3.86 -9.83 11.76
C ALA A 153 4.29 -11.30 11.54
N MET A 154 3.34 -12.22 11.58
CA MET A 154 3.60 -13.64 11.33
C MET A 154 4.08 -13.92 9.91
N GLN A 155 3.62 -13.18 8.90
CA GLN A 155 4.12 -13.32 7.53
C GLN A 155 5.62 -12.96 7.43
N ILE A 156 6.03 -11.86 8.06
CA ILE A 156 7.45 -11.45 8.08
C ILE A 156 8.29 -12.49 8.82
N LEU A 157 7.84 -12.92 10.01
CA LEU A 157 8.54 -13.94 10.79
C LEU A 157 8.66 -15.26 10.03
N SER A 158 7.61 -15.66 9.31
CA SER A 158 7.61 -16.87 8.49
C SER A 158 8.61 -16.78 7.35
N ALA A 159 8.72 -15.63 6.68
CA ALA A 159 9.71 -15.42 5.62
C ALA A 159 11.15 -15.49 6.17
N VAL A 160 11.41 -14.85 7.31
CA VAL A 160 12.72 -14.93 7.98
C VAL A 160 13.04 -16.37 8.38
N LEU A 161 12.09 -17.07 9.01
CA LEU A 161 12.26 -18.46 9.42
C LEU A 161 12.53 -19.37 8.21
N GLN A 162 11.79 -19.22 7.12
CA GLN A 162 12.00 -19.95 5.88
C GLN A 162 13.41 -19.72 5.33
N GLN A 163 13.86 -18.46 5.27
CA GLN A 163 15.21 -18.13 4.83
C GLN A 163 16.27 -18.78 5.74
N GLN A 164 16.07 -18.77 7.06
CA GLN A 164 16.99 -19.40 8.00
C GLN A 164 17.05 -20.93 7.83
N LEU A 165 15.91 -21.59 7.64
CA LEU A 165 15.83 -23.03 7.40
C LEU A 165 16.51 -23.42 6.08
N LEU A 166 16.29 -22.64 5.02
CA LEU A 166 16.91 -22.88 3.71
C LEU A 166 18.42 -22.56 3.70
N GLY A 167 18.86 -21.56 4.47
CA GLY A 167 20.27 -21.20 4.61
C GLY A 167 21.08 -22.21 5.44
N HIS A 168 20.45 -22.88 6.40
CA HIS A 168 21.10 -23.83 7.31
C HIS A 168 20.73 -25.29 7.06
N LYS A 169 20.33 -25.64 5.83
CA LYS A 169 19.93 -27.02 5.46
C LYS A 169 20.91 -28.09 5.95
N ARG A 170 22.22 -27.86 5.82
CA ARG A 170 23.25 -28.86 6.20
C ARG A 170 23.25 -29.20 7.69
N VAL A 171 22.79 -28.28 8.55
CA VAL A 171 22.77 -28.45 10.02
C VAL A 171 21.38 -28.85 10.51
N LEU A 172 20.33 -28.36 9.85
CA LEU A 172 18.95 -28.52 10.31
C LEU A 172 18.20 -29.67 9.64
N TRP A 173 18.62 -30.14 8.47
CA TRP A 173 17.92 -31.22 7.77
C TRP A 173 18.43 -32.58 8.27
N TYR A 174 17.50 -33.35 8.84
CA TYR A 174 17.67 -34.76 9.11
C TYR A 174 16.98 -35.56 7.99
N SER A 175 17.75 -36.38 7.28
CA SER A 175 17.17 -37.36 6.38
C SER A 175 16.80 -38.59 7.20
N GLU A 176 15.52 -39.00 7.13
CA GLU A 176 15.10 -40.22 7.79
C GLU A 176 15.89 -41.42 7.21
N PRO A 177 16.42 -42.30 8.06
CA PRO A 177 17.07 -43.51 7.60
C PRO A 177 16.02 -44.40 6.91
N TRP A 178 16.38 -44.89 5.73
CA TRP A 178 15.53 -45.80 4.96
C TRP A 178 15.19 -47.04 5.81
N LEU A 179 13.89 -47.32 6.00
CA LEU A 179 13.41 -48.56 6.64
C LEU A 179 13.92 -49.83 5.93
N ASN A 180 14.20 -49.72 4.63
CA ASN A 180 14.91 -50.72 3.83
C ASN A 180 15.88 -49.96 2.88
N PRO A 181 17.19 -49.96 3.13
CA PRO A 181 18.12 -49.29 2.24
C PRO A 181 18.07 -49.95 0.84
N PRO A 182 18.06 -49.17 -0.25
CA PRO A 182 18.24 -49.75 -1.57
C PRO A 182 19.58 -50.51 -1.59
N PRO A 183 19.66 -51.64 -2.31
CA PRO A 183 20.91 -52.39 -2.40
C PRO A 183 22.03 -51.45 -2.88
N PRO A 184 23.25 -51.58 -2.35
CA PRO A 184 24.35 -50.69 -2.70
C PRO A 184 24.46 -50.66 -4.22
N LYS A 185 24.38 -49.47 -4.81
CA LYS A 185 24.76 -49.30 -6.21
C LYS A 185 26.22 -49.73 -6.27
N ILE A 186 26.45 -50.89 -6.87
CA ILE A 186 27.79 -51.33 -7.27
C ILE A 186 28.34 -50.16 -8.08
N LEU A 187 29.41 -49.53 -7.59
CA LEU A 187 30.16 -48.56 -8.38
C LEU A 187 30.57 -49.33 -9.64
N GLN A 188 29.90 -49.04 -10.76
CA GLN A 188 30.52 -49.28 -12.04
C GLN A 188 31.74 -48.36 -12.07
N PRO A 189 32.92 -48.87 -12.44
CA PRO A 189 34.09 -48.02 -12.57
C PRO A 189 33.74 -46.87 -13.50
N ALA A 190 34.03 -45.65 -13.04
CA ALA A 190 33.83 -44.43 -13.81
C ALA A 190 34.47 -44.62 -15.19
N VAL A 191 33.66 -44.53 -16.23
CA VAL A 191 34.17 -44.13 -17.54
C VAL A 191 34.53 -42.66 -17.36
N GLU A 192 35.81 -42.32 -17.53
CA GLU A 192 36.27 -40.94 -17.67
C GLU A 192 35.44 -40.30 -18.80
N GLU A 193 34.47 -39.47 -18.42
CA GLU A 193 33.96 -38.43 -19.30
C GLU A 193 34.87 -37.22 -19.07
N ASP A 194 35.57 -36.83 -20.14
CA ASP A 194 36.46 -35.68 -20.19
C ASP A 194 35.77 -34.44 -19.60
N GLU A 195 36.46 -33.77 -18.67
CA GLU A 195 36.01 -32.50 -18.09
C GLU A 195 35.87 -31.44 -19.20
N GLU A 196 34.64 -31.10 -19.56
CA GLU A 196 34.38 -29.90 -20.37
C GLU A 196 34.51 -28.66 -19.47
N GLU A 197 35.59 -27.91 -19.69
CA GLU A 197 35.96 -26.69 -18.97
C GLU A 197 34.82 -25.64 -19.03
N PRO A 198 34.43 -24.99 -17.92
CA PRO A 198 33.38 -23.98 -17.94
C PRO A 198 33.84 -22.72 -18.68
N PRO A 199 32.98 -22.06 -19.48
CA PRO A 199 33.36 -20.88 -20.23
C PRO A 199 33.67 -19.71 -19.29
N LYS A 200 34.86 -19.13 -19.45
CA LYS A 200 35.30 -17.90 -18.77
C LYS A 200 34.36 -16.75 -19.12
N LEU A 201 33.70 -16.19 -18.12
CA LEU A 201 32.93 -14.95 -18.24
C LEU A 201 33.92 -13.77 -18.35
N SER A 202 34.29 -13.44 -19.59
CA SER A 202 35.05 -12.22 -19.90
C SER A 202 34.15 -11.01 -19.73
N SER A 203 34.65 -10.05 -18.95
CA SER A 203 34.20 -8.66 -18.84
C SER A 203 33.84 -8.03 -20.18
N LEU A 204 32.69 -7.35 -20.23
CA LEU A 204 32.41 -6.27 -21.18
C LEU A 204 31.78 -5.11 -20.41
N LEU A 205 32.68 -4.27 -19.90
CA LEU A 205 32.46 -2.83 -19.83
C LEU A 205 32.45 -2.32 -21.27
N VAL A 206 31.39 -1.62 -21.69
CA VAL A 206 31.48 -0.56 -22.69
C VAL A 206 30.52 0.55 -22.24
N GLU A 207 31.12 1.70 -21.96
CA GLU A 207 30.49 3.02 -21.88
C GLU A 207 29.99 3.43 -23.28
N GLU A 208 28.78 3.98 -23.36
CA GLU A 208 28.43 5.30 -23.90
C GLU A 208 26.93 5.57 -23.73
#